data_AF-A0A7K3Y5Z9-F1
#
_entry.id   AF-A0A7K3Y5Z9-F1
#
_cell.length_a   1.000
_cell.length_b   1.000
_cell.length_c   1.000
_cell.angle_alpha   90.00
_cell.angle_beta   90.00
_cell.angle_gamma   90.00
#
_symmetry.space_group_name_H-M   'P 1'
#
loop_
_entity.id
_entity.type
_entity.pdbx_description
1 polymer ?
#
loop_
_entity_poly.entity_id
_entity_poly.type
_entity_poly.pdbx_seq_one_letter_code
_entity_poly.pdbx_strand_id
1 'polypeptide(L)'
;SMFVHALREEVLNVPGADPQELVRMDDAACMERLKHSPHPITRDLARRVYARNLYKRALYVGSDRVNAAALQQDLGPARERELATAIAETANIPEEEVLVDIPPLPRALSMEVRVRNSHAMVDIEAVSPLISTLNDTRRQQWRLGVYTTQPNREMVESAAIEVLRVKRATKQDKLVVT
;
A
#
# COMPACT_ATOMS: atom_id res chain seq x y z
N SER A 1 -2.52 5.28 -3.49
CA SER A 1 -4.00 5.38 -3.65
C SER A 1 -4.36 5.79 -5.08
N MET A 2 -5.60 5.54 -5.53
CA MET A 2 -6.02 5.84 -6.92
C MET A 2 -5.91 7.33 -7.30
N PHE A 3 -6.19 8.24 -6.35
CA PHE A 3 -6.06 9.69 -6.59
C PHE A 3 -4.60 10.11 -6.82
N VAL A 4 -3.67 9.59 -5.99
CA VAL A 4 -2.22 9.83 -6.17
C VAL A 4 -1.74 9.25 -7.50
N HIS A 5 -2.30 8.11 -7.92
CA HIS A 5 -2.00 7.54 -9.24
C HIS A 5 -2.46 8.48 -10.38
N ALA A 6 -3.68 9.02 -10.31
CA ALA A 6 -4.17 10.01 -11.29
C ALA A 6 -3.28 11.26 -11.36
N LEU A 7 -2.89 11.82 -10.22
CA LEU A 7 -1.97 12.96 -10.14
C LEU A 7 -0.62 12.68 -10.80
N ARG A 8 -0.09 11.48 -10.56
CA ARG A 8 1.18 11.06 -11.14
C ARG A 8 1.08 10.88 -12.65
N GLU A 9 0.01 10.23 -13.13
CA GLU A 9 -0.23 10.06 -14.56
C GLU A 9 -0.43 11.42 -15.27
N GLU A 10 -1.03 12.41 -14.60
CA GLU A 10 -1.09 13.79 -15.10
C GLU A 10 0.31 14.38 -15.27
N VAL A 11 1.11 14.39 -14.20
CA VAL A 11 2.44 15.00 -14.20
C VAL A 11 3.39 14.36 -15.22
N LEU A 12 3.33 13.03 -15.37
CA LEU A 12 4.26 12.31 -16.24
C LEU A 12 3.87 12.34 -17.72
N ASN A 13 2.57 12.39 -18.04
CA ASN A 13 2.10 12.19 -19.41
C ASN A 13 1.42 13.42 -20.04
N VAL A 14 1.06 14.45 -19.27
CA VAL A 14 0.49 15.68 -19.82
C VAL A 14 1.60 16.72 -20.05
N PRO A 15 1.86 17.11 -21.32
CA PRO A 15 2.86 18.13 -21.61
C PRO A 15 2.53 19.46 -20.92
N GLY A 16 3.51 20.04 -20.23
CA GLY A 16 3.35 21.31 -19.52
C GLY A 16 2.63 21.20 -18.18
N ALA A 17 2.33 20.00 -17.68
CA ALA A 17 1.85 19.84 -16.32
C ALA A 17 2.97 20.16 -15.31
N ASP A 18 2.84 21.28 -14.58
CA ASP A 18 3.76 21.64 -13.51
C ASP A 18 3.31 21.05 -12.15
N PRO A 19 4.13 20.21 -11.50
CA PRO A 19 3.86 19.73 -10.14
C PRO A 19 3.68 20.85 -9.12
N GLN A 20 4.39 21.97 -9.25
CA GLN A 20 4.28 23.08 -8.29
C GLN A 20 2.92 23.78 -8.37
N GLU A 21 2.35 23.89 -9.58
CA GLU A 21 0.99 24.40 -9.76
C GLU A 21 -0.04 23.46 -9.11
N LEU A 22 0.10 22.15 -9.30
CA LEU A 22 -0.80 21.16 -8.71
C LEU A 22 -0.83 21.22 -7.18
N VAL A 23 0.33 21.39 -6.54
CA VAL A 23 0.43 21.48 -5.07
C VAL A 23 -0.22 22.75 -4.51
N ARG A 24 -0.37 23.80 -5.31
CA ARG A 24 -1.03 25.06 -4.91
C ARG A 24 -2.55 25.02 -5.07
N MET A 25 -3.10 24.01 -5.75
CA MET A 25 -4.54 23.88 -5.95
C MET A 25 -5.22 23.38 -4.68
N ASP A 26 -6.46 23.84 -4.46
CA ASP A 26 -7.35 23.17 -3.51
C ASP A 26 -7.87 21.84 -4.09
N ASP A 27 -8.53 21.05 -3.24
CA ASP A 27 -9.05 19.73 -3.62
C ASP A 27 -10.03 19.79 -4.80
N ALA A 28 -10.84 20.86 -4.89
CA ALA A 28 -11.87 21.02 -5.90
C ALA A 28 -11.26 21.36 -7.27
N ALA A 29 -10.35 22.33 -7.32
CA ALA A 29 -9.63 22.73 -8.51
C ALA A 29 -8.74 21.59 -9.03
N CYS A 30 -8.08 20.86 -8.12
CA CYS A 30 -7.28 19.70 -8.47
C CYS A 30 -8.16 18.60 -9.10
N MET A 31 -9.27 18.24 -8.46
CA MET A 31 -10.20 17.25 -9.02
C MET A 31 -10.81 17.70 -10.35
N GLU A 32 -11.16 18.98 -10.48
CA GLU A 32 -11.71 19.55 -11.72
C GLU A 32 -10.73 19.46 -12.88
N ARG A 33 -9.46 19.78 -12.63
CA ARG A 33 -8.38 19.62 -13.60
C ARG A 33 -8.23 18.17 -14.04
N LEU A 34 -8.12 17.23 -13.10
CA LEU A 34 -7.90 15.81 -13.43
C LEU A 34 -9.07 15.21 -14.24
N LYS A 35 -10.31 15.61 -13.95
CA LYS A 35 -11.50 15.19 -14.73
C LYS A 35 -11.50 15.71 -16.17
N HIS A 36 -10.84 16.84 -16.43
CA HIS A 36 -10.71 17.47 -17.74
C HIS A 36 -9.32 17.29 -18.37
N SER A 37 -8.47 16.46 -17.76
CA SER A 37 -7.15 16.14 -18.29
C SER A 37 -7.25 15.62 -19.73
N PRO A 38 -6.35 16.05 -20.63
CA PRO A 38 -6.25 15.47 -21.97
C PRO A 38 -5.84 13.98 -21.91
N HIS A 39 -5.12 13.57 -20.87
CA HIS A 39 -4.65 12.19 -20.70
C HIS A 39 -5.81 11.23 -20.32
N PRO A 40 -6.11 10.21 -21.14
CA PRO A 40 -7.27 9.34 -20.91
C PRO A 40 -7.26 8.59 -19.58
N ILE A 41 -6.09 8.08 -19.17
CA ILE A 41 -5.94 7.31 -17.93
C ILE A 41 -6.18 8.20 -16.72
N THR A 42 -5.57 9.39 -16.68
CA THR A 42 -5.80 10.37 -15.61
C THR A 42 -7.27 10.69 -15.45
N ARG A 43 -7.94 10.95 -16.57
CA ARG A 43 -9.37 11.28 -16.60
C ARG A 43 -10.25 10.13 -16.14
N ASP A 44 -9.93 8.88 -16.51
CA ASP A 44 -10.65 7.69 -16.03
C ASP A 44 -10.50 7.51 -14.52
N LEU A 45 -9.26 7.58 -14.01
CA LEU A 45 -8.97 7.45 -12.58
C LEU A 45 -9.68 8.55 -11.77
N ALA A 46 -9.65 9.80 -12.23
CA ALA A 46 -10.34 10.91 -11.58
C ALA A 46 -11.86 10.70 -11.52
N ARG A 47 -12.47 10.26 -12.63
CA ARG A 47 -13.91 9.92 -12.68
C ARG A 47 -14.26 8.79 -11.72
N ARG A 48 -13.42 7.75 -11.63
CA ARG A 48 -13.60 6.64 -10.69
C ARG A 48 -13.55 7.12 -9.24
N VAL A 49 -12.56 7.94 -8.88
CA VAL A 49 -12.47 8.54 -7.54
C VAL A 49 -13.71 9.35 -7.23
N TYR A 50 -14.12 10.23 -8.14
CA TYR A 50 -15.30 11.08 -7.97
C TYR A 50 -16.61 10.29 -7.82
N ALA A 51 -16.80 9.26 -8.66
CA ALA A 51 -17.97 8.39 -8.62
C ALA A 51 -17.91 7.29 -7.54
N ARG A 52 -16.86 7.29 -6.70
CA ARG A 52 -16.56 6.21 -5.72
C ARG A 52 -16.48 4.81 -6.34
N ASN A 53 -16.16 4.71 -7.62
CA ASN A 53 -15.89 3.44 -8.31
C ASN A 53 -14.41 3.04 -8.17
N LEU A 54 -13.99 2.82 -6.92
CA LEU A 54 -12.59 2.57 -6.57
C LEU A 54 -12.15 1.16 -6.94
N TYR A 55 -10.83 1.01 -7.14
CA TYR A 55 -10.18 -0.29 -7.26
C TYR A 55 -10.45 -1.14 -6.03
N LYS A 56 -10.64 -2.42 -6.30
CA LYS A 56 -10.96 -3.47 -5.35
C LYS A 56 -9.68 -4.16 -4.94
N ARG A 57 -9.66 -4.62 -3.70
CA ARG A 57 -8.54 -5.34 -3.11
C ARG A 57 -8.45 -6.72 -3.72
N ALA A 58 -7.41 -6.97 -4.50
CA ALA A 58 -7.06 -8.29 -5.03
C ALA A 58 -6.23 -9.08 -4.02
N LEU A 59 -5.25 -8.44 -3.39
CA LEU A 59 -4.41 -9.06 -2.36
C LEU A 59 -4.28 -8.15 -1.15
N TYR A 60 -4.28 -8.73 0.06
CA TYR A 60 -4.05 -8.00 1.30
C TYR A 60 -3.41 -8.90 2.35
N VAL A 61 -2.10 -8.79 2.51
CA VAL A 61 -1.29 -9.78 3.23
C VAL A 61 -0.36 -9.14 4.24
N GLY A 62 -0.18 -9.82 5.38
CA GLY A 62 0.74 -9.40 6.43
C GLY A 62 2.20 -9.71 6.09
N SER A 63 3.10 -9.15 6.90
CA SER A 63 4.55 -9.31 6.76
C SER A 63 5.02 -10.75 6.97
N ASP A 64 4.21 -11.60 7.59
CA ASP A 64 4.45 -13.02 7.80
C ASP A 64 4.35 -13.83 6.49
N ARG A 65 3.55 -13.36 5.54
CA ARG A 65 3.30 -14.06 4.26
C ARG A 65 4.19 -13.61 3.11
N VAL A 66 4.95 -12.53 3.27
CA VAL A 66 5.84 -11.97 2.25
C VAL A 66 7.24 -11.75 2.83
N ASN A 67 8.26 -11.59 1.98
CA ASN A 67 9.57 -11.14 2.46
C ASN A 67 9.55 -9.62 2.67
N ALA A 68 8.93 -9.18 3.77
CA ALA A 68 8.77 -7.76 4.07
C ALA A 68 10.12 -7.03 4.14
N ALA A 69 11.18 -7.65 4.69
CA ALA A 69 12.50 -7.03 4.76
C ALA A 69 13.08 -6.70 3.38
N ALA A 70 12.96 -7.62 2.41
CA ALA A 70 13.38 -7.37 1.03
C ALA A 70 12.55 -6.26 0.36
N LEU A 71 11.25 -6.22 0.60
CA LEU A 71 10.37 -5.17 0.07
C LEU A 71 10.68 -3.77 0.62
N GLN A 72 11.36 -3.68 1.77
CA GLN A 72 11.68 -2.41 2.42
C GLN A 72 13.04 -1.83 2.00
N GLN A 73 13.91 -2.59 1.32
CA GLN A 73 15.24 -2.11 0.92
C GLN A 73 15.15 -0.96 -0.10
N ASP A 74 14.23 -1.07 -1.06
CA ASP A 74 14.00 -0.07 -2.11
C ASP A 74 12.59 0.53 -1.99
N LEU A 75 12.14 0.77 -0.75
CA LEU A 75 10.78 1.25 -0.50
C LEU A 75 10.55 2.60 -1.20
N GLY A 76 9.47 2.68 -1.99
CA GLY A 76 9.02 3.92 -2.56
C GLY A 76 8.14 3.74 -3.79
N PRO A 77 7.67 4.85 -4.39
CA PRO A 77 6.73 4.81 -5.50
C PRO A 77 7.26 4.09 -6.76
N ALA A 78 8.58 4.11 -6.97
CA ALA A 78 9.20 3.40 -8.09
C ALA A 78 9.05 1.89 -7.94
N ARG A 79 9.33 1.36 -6.74
CA ARG A 79 9.24 -0.07 -6.45
C ARG A 79 7.80 -0.57 -6.47
N GLU A 80 6.86 0.22 -5.96
CA GLU A 80 5.43 -0.08 -6.07
C GLU A 80 5.00 -0.18 -7.54
N ARG A 81 5.50 0.71 -8.41
CA ARG A 81 5.22 0.66 -9.85
C ARG A 81 5.83 -0.57 -10.52
N GLU A 82 7.10 -0.87 -10.26
CA GLU A 82 7.75 -2.06 -10.84
C GLU A 82 6.96 -3.33 -10.54
N LEU A 83 6.47 -3.46 -9.30
CA LEU A 83 5.63 -4.58 -8.90
C LEU A 83 4.25 -4.53 -9.55
N ALA A 84 3.63 -3.35 -9.66
CA ALA A 84 2.35 -3.20 -10.36
C ALA A 84 2.46 -3.61 -11.84
N THR A 85 3.50 -3.16 -12.54
CA THR A 85 3.78 -3.54 -13.94
C THR A 85 4.01 -5.04 -14.05
N ALA A 86 4.87 -5.64 -13.22
CA ALA A 86 5.12 -7.09 -13.25
C ALA A 86 3.85 -7.93 -12.99
N ILE A 87 2.98 -7.47 -12.07
CA ILE A 87 1.70 -8.13 -11.78
C ILE A 87 0.74 -7.96 -12.96
N ALA A 88 0.65 -6.78 -13.56
CA ALA A 88 -0.21 -6.52 -14.71
C ALA A 88 0.22 -7.33 -15.93
N GLU A 89 1.53 -7.43 -16.20
CA GLU A 89 2.10 -8.29 -17.24
C GLU A 89 1.77 -9.76 -17.01
N THR A 90 1.97 -10.26 -15.78
CA THR A 90 1.64 -11.63 -15.40
C THR A 90 0.13 -11.92 -15.53
N ALA A 91 -0.71 -10.93 -15.22
CA ALA A 91 -2.16 -11.00 -15.37
C ALA A 91 -2.65 -10.69 -16.80
N ASN A 92 -1.78 -10.29 -17.73
CA ASN A 92 -2.14 -9.88 -19.09
C ASN A 92 -3.23 -8.77 -19.14
N ILE A 93 -3.09 -7.73 -18.32
CA ILE A 93 -3.95 -6.54 -18.30
C ILE A 93 -3.12 -5.25 -18.39
N PRO A 94 -3.73 -4.08 -18.66
CA PRO A 94 -3.02 -2.80 -18.65
C PRO A 94 -2.43 -2.47 -17.27
N GLU A 95 -1.25 -1.85 -17.23
CA GLU A 95 -0.55 -1.56 -15.97
C GLU A 95 -1.29 -0.57 -15.07
N GLU A 96 -2.03 0.37 -15.66
CA GLU A 96 -2.86 1.36 -14.95
C GLU A 96 -4.01 0.70 -14.19
N GLU A 97 -4.38 -0.54 -14.52
CA GLU A 97 -5.40 -1.31 -13.82
C GLU A 97 -4.89 -1.98 -12.53
N VAL A 98 -3.59 -1.89 -12.22
CA VAL A 98 -3.01 -2.46 -11.01
C VAL A 98 -2.36 -1.38 -10.15
N LEU A 99 -2.67 -1.38 -8.86
CA LEU A 99 -2.02 -0.52 -7.87
C LEU A 99 -1.46 -1.40 -6.76
N VAL A 100 -0.20 -1.19 -6.43
CA VAL A 100 0.48 -1.81 -5.29
C VAL A 100 0.71 -0.75 -4.22
N ASP A 101 0.43 -1.09 -2.97
CA ASP A 101 0.62 -0.22 -1.80
C ASP A 101 1.49 -0.97 -0.80
N ILE A 102 2.69 -0.44 -0.55
CA ILE A 102 3.66 -1.02 0.39
C ILE A 102 3.89 0.01 1.48
N PRO A 103 3.13 -0.05 2.59
CA PRO A 103 3.37 0.86 3.68
C PRO A 103 4.77 0.64 4.28
N PRO A 104 5.43 1.69 4.80
CA PRO A 104 6.65 1.51 5.58
C PRO A 104 6.36 0.62 6.80
N LEU A 105 7.33 -0.21 7.18
CA LEU A 105 7.20 -0.98 8.41
C LEU A 105 7.03 -0.02 9.60
N PRO A 106 6.08 -0.29 10.51
CA PRO A 106 5.87 0.56 11.67
C PRO A 106 7.13 0.52 12.53
N ARG A 107 7.73 1.69 12.74
CA ARG A 107 8.77 1.87 13.77
C ARG A 107 8.16 1.60 15.13
N ALA A 108 8.97 1.11 16.06
CA ALA A 108 8.55 1.00 17.45
C ALA A 108 8.05 2.37 17.94
N LEU A 109 6.86 2.40 18.52
CA LEU A 109 6.39 3.52 19.33
C LEU A 109 7.45 3.72 20.40
N SER A 110 7.99 4.93 20.44
CA SER A 110 8.72 5.42 21.59
C SER A 110 7.96 6.58 22.20
N MET A 111 7.86 6.59 23.51
CA MET A 111 7.36 7.74 24.27
C MET A 111 8.49 8.67 24.70
N GLU A 112 9.75 8.23 24.55
CA GLU A 112 10.95 8.96 25.01
C GLU A 112 10.86 9.32 26.51
N VAL A 113 10.13 8.52 27.29
CA VAL A 113 9.93 8.70 28.73
C VAL A 113 10.79 7.68 29.48
N ARG A 114 11.59 8.16 30.43
CA ARG A 114 12.32 7.31 31.37
C ARG A 114 11.62 7.25 32.72
N VAL A 115 11.54 6.04 33.28
CA VAL A 115 10.95 5.77 34.58
C VAL A 115 11.98 5.15 35.52
N ARG A 116 11.86 5.42 36.81
CA ARG A 116 12.72 4.77 37.81
C ARG A 116 12.13 3.39 38.13
N ASN A 117 12.84 2.34 37.75
CA ASN A 117 12.52 0.97 38.17
C ASN A 117 13.56 0.51 39.19
N SER A 118 13.13 0.36 40.45
CA SER A 118 14.01 0.12 41.59
C SER A 118 15.12 1.19 41.71
N HIS A 119 16.37 0.84 41.38
CA HIS A 119 17.55 1.72 41.46
C HIS A 119 18.08 2.17 40.09
N ALA A 120 17.41 1.83 38.98
CA ALA A 120 17.83 2.20 37.64
C ALA A 120 16.79 3.10 36.95
N MET A 121 17.27 4.06 36.16
CA MET A 121 16.44 4.79 35.20
C MET A 121 16.41 3.98 33.90
N VAL A 122 15.21 3.59 33.47
CA VAL A 122 14.99 2.77 32.27
C VAL A 122 13.90 3.39 31.41
N ASP A 123 13.92 3.10 30.11
CA ASP A 123 12.87 3.51 29.19
C ASP A 123 11.54 2.81 29.54
N ILE A 124 10.43 3.54 29.45
CA ILE A 124 9.10 3.01 29.80
C ILE A 124 8.71 1.80 28.95
N GLU A 125 9.21 1.73 27.72
CA GLU A 125 9.03 0.66 26.75
C GLU A 125 9.62 -0.67 27.25
N ALA A 126 10.68 -0.63 28.06
CA ALA A 126 11.34 -1.82 28.61
C ALA A 126 10.54 -2.46 29.75
N VAL A 127 9.65 -1.71 30.39
CA VAL A 127 8.94 -2.14 31.60
C VAL A 127 7.43 -2.18 31.45
N SER A 128 6.87 -1.58 30.40
CA SER A 128 5.42 -1.50 30.19
C SER A 128 4.92 -2.56 29.19
N PRO A 129 4.19 -3.59 29.65
CA PRO A 129 3.58 -4.59 28.77
C PRO A 129 2.55 -3.99 27.80
N LEU A 130 1.97 -2.84 28.15
CA LEU A 130 1.01 -2.15 27.29
C LEU A 130 1.72 -1.62 26.03
N ILE A 131 2.91 -1.04 26.17
CA ILE A 131 3.64 -0.49 25.02
C ILE A 131 4.18 -1.60 24.13
N SER A 132 4.69 -2.70 24.70
CA SER A 132 5.10 -3.85 23.91
C SER A 132 3.93 -4.44 23.12
N THR A 133 2.78 -4.62 23.77
CA THR A 133 1.55 -5.13 23.12
C THR A 133 1.07 -4.21 21.99
N LEU A 134 1.11 -2.88 22.18
CA LEU A 134 0.78 -1.92 21.12
C LEU A 134 1.74 -2.01 19.94
N ASN A 135 3.05 -2.13 20.20
CA ASN A 135 4.06 -2.29 19.16
C ASN A 135 3.90 -3.59 18.38
N ASP A 136 3.64 -4.70 19.06
CA ASP A 136 3.32 -5.98 18.43
C ASP A 136 2.06 -5.89 17.58
N THR A 137 1.00 -5.27 18.11
CA THR A 137 -0.27 -5.08 17.38
C THR A 137 -0.05 -4.27 16.11
N ARG A 138 0.70 -3.17 16.17
CA ARG A 138 1.01 -2.34 14.99
C ARG A 138 1.79 -3.13 13.94
N ARG A 139 2.79 -3.92 14.35
CA ARG A 139 3.52 -4.81 13.43
C ARG A 139 2.60 -5.84 12.80
N GLN A 140 1.73 -6.47 13.59
CA GLN A 140 0.77 -7.47 13.12
C GLN A 140 -0.34 -6.89 12.24
N GLN A 141 -0.60 -5.58 12.31
CA GLN A 141 -1.57 -4.88 11.48
C GLN A 141 -0.99 -4.38 10.15
N TRP A 142 0.34 -4.40 9.97
CA TRP A 142 0.96 -4.03 8.70
C TRP A 142 0.45 -4.95 7.58
N ARG A 143 0.03 -4.35 6.46
CA ARG A 143 -0.51 -5.08 5.32
C ARG A 143 0.01 -4.49 4.03
N LEU A 144 0.54 -5.31 3.15
CA LEU A 144 0.74 -4.99 1.75
C LEU A 144 -0.58 -5.16 1.01
N GLY A 145 -0.92 -4.20 0.16
CA GLY A 145 -2.13 -4.23 -0.66
C GLY A 145 -1.84 -4.27 -2.15
N VAL A 146 -2.60 -5.09 -2.88
CA VAL A 146 -2.70 -5.01 -4.35
C VAL A 146 -4.16 -4.77 -4.71
N TYR A 147 -4.39 -3.81 -5.59
CA TYR A 147 -5.71 -3.32 -5.94
C TYR A 147 -5.87 -3.28 -7.45
N THR A 148 -7.07 -3.57 -7.95
CA THR A 148 -7.39 -3.55 -9.39
C THR A 148 -8.86 -3.30 -9.64
N THR A 149 -9.31 -3.29 -10.89
CA THR A 149 -10.73 -3.20 -11.25
C THR A 149 -11.52 -4.43 -10.78
N GLN A 150 -12.83 -4.27 -10.53
CA GLN A 150 -13.67 -5.38 -10.07
C GLN A 150 -13.61 -6.63 -10.99
N PRO A 151 -13.61 -6.50 -12.34
CA PRO A 151 -13.54 -7.66 -13.24
C PRO A 151 -12.22 -8.41 -13.16
N ASN A 152 -11.11 -7.71 -12.91
CA ASN A 152 -9.75 -8.29 -12.95
C ASN A 152 -9.26 -8.81 -11.59
N ARG A 153 -10.09 -8.72 -10.54
CA ARG A 153 -9.73 -9.02 -9.16
C ARG A 153 -9.04 -10.39 -8.98
N GLU A 154 -9.62 -11.45 -9.53
CA GLU A 154 -9.16 -12.83 -9.32
C GLU A 154 -7.88 -13.15 -10.11
N MET A 155 -7.79 -12.60 -11.32
CA MET A 155 -6.62 -12.72 -12.18
C MET A 155 -5.42 -12.02 -11.56
N VAL A 156 -5.60 -10.79 -11.08
CA VAL A 156 -4.57 -10.02 -10.38
C VAL A 156 -4.21 -10.63 -9.03
N GLU A 157 -5.16 -11.21 -8.29
CA GLU A 157 -4.86 -11.92 -7.05
C GLU A 157 -3.88 -13.08 -7.30
N SER A 158 -4.13 -13.87 -8.33
CA SER A 158 -3.28 -15.01 -8.71
C SER A 158 -1.89 -14.54 -9.15
N ALA A 159 -1.82 -13.53 -10.03
CA ALA A 159 -0.57 -12.94 -10.49
C ALA A 159 0.23 -12.30 -9.34
N ALA A 160 -0.44 -11.60 -8.42
CA ALA A 160 0.20 -10.99 -7.26
C ALA A 160 0.80 -12.04 -6.32
N ILE A 161 0.11 -13.16 -6.10
CA ILE A 161 0.64 -14.27 -5.29
C ILE A 161 1.94 -14.82 -5.88
N GLU A 162 2.00 -14.96 -7.20
CA GLU A 162 3.17 -15.44 -7.92
C GLU A 162 4.34 -14.45 -7.86
N VAL A 163 4.11 -13.20 -8.30
CA VAL A 163 5.14 -12.15 -8.37
C VAL A 163 5.70 -11.82 -6.99
N LEU A 164 4.84 -11.68 -5.98
CA LEU A 164 5.26 -11.36 -4.61
C LEU A 164 5.69 -12.59 -3.81
N ARG A 165 5.64 -13.79 -4.42
CA ARG A 165 5.98 -15.08 -3.79
C ARG A 165 5.29 -15.25 -2.43
N VAL A 166 3.98 -14.95 -2.41
CA VAL A 166 3.18 -14.95 -1.18
C VAL A 166 3.10 -16.37 -0.64
N LYS A 167 3.53 -16.58 0.59
CA LYS A 167 3.40 -17.87 1.27
C LYS A 167 1.92 -18.23 1.40
N ARG A 168 1.59 -19.49 1.18
CA ARG A 168 0.25 -20.01 1.48
C ARG A 168 -0.04 -19.80 2.96
N ALA A 169 -1.27 -19.41 3.27
CA ALA A 169 -1.71 -19.33 4.65
C ALA A 169 -1.60 -20.73 5.26
N THR A 170 -0.80 -20.87 6.31
CA THR A 170 -0.68 -22.13 7.05
C THR A 170 -2.03 -22.39 7.73
N LYS A 171 -2.84 -23.30 7.17
CA LYS A 171 -4.00 -23.83 7.88
C LYS A 171 -3.48 -24.85 8.88
N GLN A 172 -3.39 -24.46 10.15
CA GLN A 172 -3.15 -25.42 11.22
C GLN A 172 -4.51 -25.98 11.65
N ASP A 173 -4.95 -27.03 10.97
CA ASP A 173 -6.11 -27.80 11.42
C ASP A 173 -5.76 -28.46 12.76
N LYS A 174 -6.67 -28.40 13.73
CA LYS A 174 -6.49 -29.12 15.00
C LYS A 174 -6.41 -30.61 14.68
N LEU A 175 -5.31 -31.25 15.07
CA LEU A 175 -5.21 -32.70 15.06
C LEU A 175 -6.34 -33.26 15.93
N VAL A 176 -7.25 -34.00 15.31
CA VAL A 176 -8.23 -34.79 16.04
C VAL A 176 -7.45 -35.93 16.67
N VAL A 177 -7.20 -35.85 17.98
CA VAL A 177 -6.62 -36.94 18.74
C VAL A 177 -7.77 -37.93 18.99
N THR A 178 -7.73 -39.07 18.29
CA THR A 178 -8.60 -40.23 18.53
C THR A 178 -8.04 -41.08 19.65
#